data_AF-A0A8S3GXE2-F1
#
_entry.id   AF-A0A8S3GXE2-F1
#
_cell.length_a   1.000
_cell.length_b   1.000
_cell.length_c   1.000
_cell.angle_alpha   90.00
_cell.angle_beta   90.00
_cell.angle_gamma   90.00
#
_symmetry.space_group_name_H-M   'P 1'
#
loop_
_entity.id
_entity.type
_entity.pdbx_description
1 polymer ?
#
loop_
_entity_poly.entity_id
_entity_poly.type
_entity_poly.pdbx_seq_one_letter_code
_entity_poly.pdbx_strand_id
1 'polypeptide(L)'
;KMELLASFLNRNDLSDHITTSMSNILTYQNEPSRQEKEIDELSQVLDALPINMHIDSISIASQLFDYLLHNSPSMHHYRLLSACLNFMKIEDRLHRIKNILLIILDHEQTLEFRELLCKLLNSIEHSASLSLNYDWTQLETAMHSQHDPKFLTYVWRFFSKHHQTKLEDILVRTLPIIKNNDELFLLLLIDLPSIQLFITMPSFWYLLQRSLGDCTSNTDRTRKCGLYLFQQILINDEYKHIEIKEEKFNRSLILIDETTKQFWTDFIVLYEMLEDGVVHLIKPLLTKFDRLLSFSLEHELSLTWLFILLQRLFANSSSPLARWTLRWFFHA
;
A
#
# COMPACT_ATOMS: atom_id res chain seq x y z
N LYS A 1 -36.93 3.85 -11.90
CA LYS A 1 -36.53 3.64 -10.49
C LYS A 1 -37.74 3.74 -9.54
N MET A 2 -38.42 4.89 -9.43
CA MET A 2 -39.62 5.02 -8.58
C MET A 2 -40.78 4.10 -8.99
N GLU A 3 -40.99 3.85 -10.28
CA GLU A 3 -42.01 2.90 -10.77
C GLU A 3 -41.74 1.44 -10.37
N LEU A 4 -40.46 1.06 -10.24
CA LEU A 4 -40.01 -0.28 -9.86
C LEU A 4 -40.22 -0.54 -8.36
N LEU A 5 -40.16 0.52 -7.54
CA LEU A 5 -40.47 0.46 -6.13
C LEU A 5 -41.96 0.65 -5.82
N ALA A 6 -42.72 1.25 -6.75
CA ALA A 6 -44.16 1.46 -6.59
C ALA A 6 -44.98 0.15 -6.52
N SER A 7 -44.42 -0.96 -6.98
CA SER A 7 -45.00 -2.30 -6.82
C SER A 7 -44.94 -2.82 -5.38
N PHE A 8 -44.12 -2.21 -4.52
CA PHE A 8 -44.04 -2.54 -3.10
C PHE A 8 -44.82 -1.50 -2.31
N LEU A 9 -46.03 -1.86 -1.88
CA LEU A 9 -46.99 -0.96 -1.27
C LEU A 9 -46.58 -0.54 0.16
N ASN A 10 -45.70 -1.32 0.81
CA ASN A 10 -45.12 -1.00 2.12
C ASN A 10 -43.71 -1.62 2.28
N ARG A 11 -43.02 -1.26 3.38
CA ARG A 11 -41.64 -1.71 3.69
C ARG A 11 -41.54 -3.23 3.96
N ASN A 12 -42.60 -3.85 4.48
CA ASN A 12 -42.62 -5.29 4.75
C ASN A 12 -42.68 -6.08 3.44
N ASP A 13 -43.50 -5.66 2.48
CA ASP A 13 -43.61 -6.29 1.16
C ASP A 13 -42.25 -6.28 0.43
N LEU A 14 -41.48 -5.19 0.58
CA LEU A 14 -40.14 -5.07 0.03
C LEU A 14 -39.13 -5.98 0.73
N SER A 15 -39.17 -6.05 2.07
CA SER A 15 -38.31 -6.93 2.86
C SER A 15 -38.58 -8.41 2.54
N ASP A 16 -39.85 -8.77 2.40
CA ASP A 16 -40.28 -10.13 2.06
C ASP A 16 -39.86 -10.49 0.63
N HIS A 17 -39.98 -9.56 -0.32
CA HIS A 17 -39.50 -9.74 -1.68
C HIS A 17 -37.99 -9.96 -1.72
N ILE A 18 -37.20 -9.09 -1.08
CA ILE A 18 -35.73 -9.25 -1.00
C ILE A 18 -35.38 -10.60 -0.36
N THR A 19 -36.03 -10.95 0.75
CA THR A 19 -35.80 -12.24 1.43
C THR A 19 -36.10 -13.42 0.51
N THR A 20 -37.20 -13.36 -0.23
CA THR A 20 -37.61 -14.42 -1.15
C THR A 20 -36.64 -14.54 -2.32
N SER A 21 -36.23 -13.44 -2.93
CA SER A 21 -35.26 -13.45 -4.03
C SER A 21 -33.89 -13.95 -3.57
N MET A 22 -33.42 -13.58 -2.38
CA MET A 22 -32.21 -14.15 -1.80
C MET A 22 -32.31 -15.66 -1.59
N SER A 23 -33.46 -16.15 -1.12
CA SER A 23 -33.73 -17.59 -0.97
C SER A 23 -33.76 -18.32 -2.31
N ASN A 24 -34.36 -17.70 -3.33
CA ASN A 24 -34.43 -18.25 -4.68
C ASN A 24 -33.03 -18.41 -5.28
N ILE A 25 -32.16 -17.41 -5.15
CA ILE A 25 -30.77 -17.47 -5.61
C ILE A 25 -30.03 -18.66 -4.98
N LEU A 26 -30.20 -18.89 -3.68
CA LEU A 26 -29.62 -20.03 -2.97
C LEU A 26 -30.25 -21.37 -3.36
N THR A 27 -31.50 -21.39 -3.82
CA THR A 27 -32.19 -22.61 -4.25
C THR A 27 -31.81 -22.99 -5.69
N TYR A 28 -31.54 -21.99 -6.55
CA TYR A 28 -31.22 -22.18 -7.97
C TYR A 28 -29.73 -22.48 -8.24
N GLN A 29 -28.98 -22.99 -7.25
CA GLN A 29 -27.56 -23.36 -7.42
C GLN A 29 -27.29 -24.32 -8.59
N ASN A 30 -28.29 -25.14 -8.95
CA ASN A 30 -28.19 -26.10 -10.06
C ASN A 30 -28.82 -25.57 -11.37
N GLU A 31 -29.30 -24.32 -11.40
CA GLU A 31 -29.93 -23.67 -12.57
C GLU A 31 -29.29 -22.28 -12.84
N PRO A 32 -28.04 -22.23 -13.38
CA PRO A 32 -27.26 -20.98 -13.45
C PRO A 32 -27.95 -19.84 -14.22
N SER A 33 -28.68 -20.16 -15.30
CA SER A 33 -29.39 -19.16 -16.09
C SER A 33 -30.55 -18.51 -15.33
N ARG A 34 -31.22 -19.28 -14.47
CA ARG A 34 -32.30 -18.80 -13.61
C ARG A 34 -31.74 -18.00 -12.44
N GLN A 35 -30.63 -18.48 -11.89
CA GLN A 35 -29.91 -17.80 -10.82
C GLN A 35 -29.41 -16.42 -11.25
N GLU A 36 -28.77 -16.30 -12.41
CA GLU A 36 -28.26 -15.01 -12.91
C GLU A 36 -29.41 -14.01 -13.13
N LYS A 37 -30.54 -14.49 -13.67
CA LYS A 37 -31.73 -13.66 -13.84
C LYS A 37 -32.26 -13.12 -12.51
N GLU A 38 -32.33 -13.97 -11.48
CA GLU A 38 -32.78 -13.55 -10.14
C GLU A 38 -31.79 -12.56 -9.50
N ILE A 39 -30.48 -12.75 -9.70
CA ILE A 39 -29.43 -11.81 -9.25
C ILE A 39 -29.61 -10.44 -9.94
N ASP A 40 -29.86 -10.43 -11.25
CA ASP A 40 -30.07 -9.21 -12.01
C ASP A 40 -31.31 -8.45 -11.58
N GLU A 41 -32.43 -9.16 -11.41
CA GLU A 41 -33.70 -8.58 -10.95
C GLU A 41 -33.55 -7.99 -9.54
N LEU A 42 -32.96 -8.74 -8.62
CA LEU A 42 -32.70 -8.26 -7.26
C LEU A 42 -31.75 -7.06 -7.25
N SER A 43 -30.70 -7.08 -8.07
CA SER A 43 -29.74 -5.95 -8.17
C SER A 43 -30.43 -4.67 -8.64
N GLN A 44 -31.37 -4.75 -9.58
CA GLN A 44 -32.13 -3.60 -10.06
C GLN A 44 -33.05 -3.01 -8.97
N VAL A 45 -33.67 -3.87 -8.16
CA VAL A 45 -34.49 -3.45 -7.01
C VAL A 45 -33.61 -2.73 -5.98
N LEU A 46 -32.45 -3.30 -5.65
CA LEU A 46 -31.50 -2.71 -4.70
C LEU A 46 -30.95 -1.37 -5.19
N ASP A 47 -30.64 -1.23 -6.48
CA ASP A 47 -30.17 0.02 -7.11
C ASP A 47 -31.25 1.13 -7.15
N ALA A 48 -32.52 0.76 -6.97
CA ALA A 48 -33.62 1.70 -6.89
C ALA A 48 -33.87 2.22 -5.47
N LEU A 49 -33.36 1.54 -4.43
CA LEU A 49 -33.59 1.90 -3.03
C LEU A 49 -33.05 3.30 -2.69
N PRO A 50 -33.82 4.13 -1.95
CA PRO A 50 -33.31 5.37 -1.41
C PRO A 50 -32.18 5.11 -0.42
N ILE A 51 -31.12 5.94 -0.45
CA ILE A 51 -29.94 5.82 0.42
C ILE A 51 -30.31 5.81 1.92
N ASN A 52 -31.41 6.48 2.30
CA ASN A 52 -31.85 6.61 3.69
C ASN A 52 -32.90 5.55 4.10
N MET A 53 -33.22 4.59 3.22
CA MET A 53 -34.19 3.55 3.53
C MET A 53 -33.51 2.47 4.37
N HIS A 54 -33.70 2.52 5.69
CA HIS A 54 -33.33 1.40 6.54
C HIS A 54 -34.24 0.21 6.21
N ILE A 55 -33.66 -0.98 6.04
CA ILE A 55 -34.37 -2.26 5.98
C ILE A 55 -33.84 -3.05 7.16
N ASP A 56 -34.73 -3.77 7.85
CA ASP A 56 -34.32 -4.54 9.03
C ASP A 56 -33.41 -5.70 8.62
N SER A 57 -32.70 -6.30 9.57
CA SER A 57 -31.74 -7.34 9.24
C SER A 57 -32.41 -8.54 8.58
N ILE A 58 -31.91 -8.98 7.43
CA ILE A 58 -32.42 -10.14 6.68
C ILE A 58 -31.55 -11.35 7.01
N SER A 59 -32.15 -12.37 7.64
CA SER A 59 -31.42 -13.54 8.15
C SER A 59 -30.69 -14.34 7.07
N ILE A 60 -31.25 -14.41 5.86
CA ILE A 60 -30.68 -15.16 4.74
C ILE A 60 -29.52 -14.44 4.04
N ALA A 61 -29.34 -13.13 4.31
CA ALA A 61 -28.28 -12.34 3.70
C ALA A 61 -26.88 -12.89 4.01
N SER A 62 -26.66 -13.43 5.21
CA SER A 62 -25.39 -14.07 5.60
C SER A 62 -25.09 -15.31 4.77
N GLN A 63 -26.09 -16.17 4.54
CA GLN A 63 -25.91 -17.39 3.73
C GLN A 63 -25.68 -17.06 2.25
N LEU A 64 -26.42 -16.09 1.73
CA LEU A 64 -26.25 -15.63 0.36
C LEU A 64 -24.87 -15.00 0.15
N PHE A 65 -24.41 -14.17 1.09
CA PHE A 65 -23.09 -13.58 1.01
C PHE A 65 -22.00 -14.65 0.90
N ASP A 66 -22.09 -15.71 1.69
CA ASP A 66 -21.12 -16.81 1.65
C ASP A 66 -21.13 -17.52 0.33
N TYR A 67 -22.32 -17.81 -0.16
CA TYR A 67 -22.50 -18.42 -1.46
C TYR A 67 -21.86 -17.56 -2.56
N LEU A 68 -22.16 -16.26 -2.60
CA LEU A 68 -21.63 -15.34 -3.61
C LEU A 68 -20.10 -15.20 -3.51
N LEU A 69 -19.56 -15.16 -2.29
CA LEU A 69 -18.13 -15.02 -2.04
C LEU A 69 -17.32 -16.21 -2.54
N HIS A 70 -17.88 -17.42 -2.52
CA HIS A 70 -17.19 -18.63 -2.98
C HIS A 70 -17.42 -18.94 -4.47
N ASN A 71 -18.47 -18.38 -5.09
CA ASN A 71 -18.92 -18.86 -6.39
C ASN A 71 -18.83 -17.84 -7.53
N SER A 72 -18.44 -16.57 -7.32
CA SER A 72 -18.65 -15.62 -8.42
C SER A 72 -17.69 -14.41 -8.60
N PRO A 73 -17.14 -14.24 -9.82
CA PRO A 73 -16.34 -13.08 -10.22
C PRO A 73 -17.11 -11.94 -10.93
N SER A 74 -18.44 -12.00 -11.07
CA SER A 74 -19.19 -11.01 -11.87
C SER A 74 -19.47 -9.68 -11.13
N MET A 75 -19.59 -8.57 -11.87
CA MET A 75 -19.93 -7.25 -11.33
C MET A 75 -21.30 -7.20 -10.63
N HIS A 76 -22.26 -8.02 -11.06
CA HIS A 76 -23.59 -8.11 -10.45
C HIS A 76 -23.51 -8.77 -9.07
N HIS A 77 -22.66 -9.77 -8.93
CA HIS A 77 -22.39 -10.44 -7.66
C HIS A 77 -21.73 -9.50 -6.65
N TYR A 78 -20.82 -8.62 -7.09
CA TYR A 78 -20.23 -7.59 -6.24
C TYR A 78 -21.28 -6.64 -5.62
N ARG A 79 -22.25 -6.17 -6.41
CA ARG A 79 -23.32 -5.28 -5.91
C ARG A 79 -24.16 -5.98 -4.86
N LEU A 80 -24.50 -7.24 -5.12
CA LEU A 80 -25.29 -8.05 -4.20
C LEU A 80 -24.52 -8.37 -2.91
N LEU A 81 -23.20 -8.63 -2.98
CA LEU A 81 -22.33 -8.75 -1.80
C LEU A 81 -22.39 -7.50 -0.93
N SER A 82 -22.32 -6.30 -1.53
CA SER A 82 -22.44 -5.03 -0.81
C SER A 82 -23.80 -4.86 -0.14
N ALA A 83 -24.88 -5.22 -0.84
CA ALA A 83 -26.22 -5.14 -0.27
C ALA A 83 -26.41 -6.13 0.89
N CYS A 84 -25.91 -7.37 0.75
CA CYS A 84 -25.96 -8.37 1.82
C CYS A 84 -25.31 -7.86 3.11
N LEU A 85 -24.15 -7.20 3.04
CA LEU A 85 -23.50 -6.63 4.22
C LEU A 85 -24.40 -5.62 4.95
N ASN A 86 -25.16 -4.80 4.21
CA ASN A 86 -26.08 -3.81 4.79
C ASN A 86 -27.26 -4.45 5.52
N PHE A 87 -27.72 -5.63 5.08
CA PHE A 87 -28.81 -6.37 5.73
C PHE A 87 -28.35 -7.28 6.88
N MET A 88 -27.04 -7.41 7.12
CA MET A 88 -26.52 -8.20 8.23
C MET A 88 -26.51 -7.42 9.54
N LYS A 89 -26.63 -8.17 10.65
CA LYS A 89 -26.25 -7.67 11.97
C LYS A 89 -24.77 -7.30 11.99
N ILE A 90 -24.40 -6.38 12.87
CA ILE A 90 -23.03 -5.85 12.92
C ILE A 90 -22.00 -6.95 13.19
N GLU A 91 -22.29 -7.92 14.06
CA GLU A 91 -21.39 -9.02 14.39
C GLU A 91 -21.09 -9.91 13.18
N ASP A 92 -22.14 -10.31 12.44
CA ASP A 92 -22.00 -11.10 11.20
C ASP A 92 -21.23 -10.33 10.12
N ARG A 93 -21.54 -9.04 9.97
CA ARG A 93 -20.84 -8.14 9.04
C ARG A 93 -19.34 -8.08 9.36
N LEU A 94 -18.98 -7.89 10.64
CA LEU A 94 -17.59 -7.85 11.09
C LEU A 94 -16.86 -9.17 10.82
N HIS A 95 -17.51 -10.31 11.06
CA HIS A 95 -16.92 -11.62 10.74
C HIS A 95 -16.63 -11.75 9.23
N ARG A 96 -17.57 -11.34 8.36
CA ARG A 96 -17.38 -11.43 6.91
C ARG A 96 -16.37 -10.46 6.35
N ILE A 97 -16.21 -9.28 6.95
CA ILE A 97 -15.12 -8.36 6.59
C ILE A 97 -13.76 -9.02 6.83
N LYS A 98 -13.59 -9.79 7.92
CA LYS A 98 -12.35 -10.53 8.16
C LYS A 98 -12.09 -11.55 7.05
N ASN A 99 -13.12 -12.29 6.64
CA ASN A 99 -13.00 -13.26 5.56
C ASN A 99 -12.65 -12.58 4.23
N ILE A 100 -13.28 -11.43 3.91
CA ILE A 100 -12.93 -10.64 2.72
C ILE A 100 -11.44 -10.25 2.74
N LEU A 101 -10.94 -9.75 3.87
CA LEU A 101 -9.53 -9.35 4.00
C LEU A 101 -8.57 -10.52 3.74
N LEU A 102 -8.88 -11.71 4.27
CA LEU A 102 -8.08 -12.91 4.01
C LEU A 102 -8.13 -13.32 2.53
N ILE A 103 -9.31 -13.27 1.90
CA ILE A 103 -9.49 -13.60 0.47
C ILE A 103 -8.75 -12.60 -0.44
N ILE A 104 -8.72 -11.32 -0.07
CA ILE A 104 -7.92 -10.31 -0.79
C ILE A 104 -6.43 -10.63 -0.70
N LEU A 105 -5.98 -11.20 0.41
CA LEU A 105 -4.58 -11.60 0.61
C LEU A 105 -4.29 -13.02 0.11
N ASP A 106 -5.30 -13.78 -0.32
CA ASP A 106 -5.13 -15.09 -0.92
C ASP A 106 -4.71 -14.95 -2.39
N HIS A 107 -3.58 -15.57 -2.73
CA HIS A 107 -3.00 -15.52 -4.08
C HIS A 107 -3.64 -16.54 -5.03
N GLU A 108 -4.41 -17.49 -4.51
CA GLU A 108 -5.15 -18.47 -5.32
C GLU A 108 -6.39 -17.84 -6.00
N GLN A 109 -6.82 -16.65 -5.53
CA GLN A 109 -7.98 -15.94 -6.06
C GLN A 109 -7.64 -15.09 -7.29
N THR A 110 -8.62 -14.91 -8.18
CA THR A 110 -8.43 -14.12 -9.40
C THR A 110 -8.21 -12.63 -9.09
N LEU A 111 -7.38 -11.97 -9.91
CA LEU A 111 -7.06 -10.54 -9.75
C LEU A 111 -8.33 -9.67 -9.76
N GLU A 112 -9.21 -9.91 -10.73
CA GLU A 112 -10.47 -9.17 -10.92
C GLU A 112 -11.37 -9.27 -9.67
N PHE A 113 -11.49 -10.46 -9.09
CA PHE A 113 -12.30 -10.68 -7.91
C PHE A 113 -11.74 -9.96 -6.68
N ARG A 114 -10.42 -10.07 -6.46
CA ARG A 114 -9.74 -9.36 -5.36
C ARG A 114 -9.90 -7.85 -5.49
N GLU A 115 -9.86 -7.29 -6.70
CA GLU A 115 -10.08 -5.85 -6.93
C GLU A 115 -11.51 -5.42 -6.59
N LEU A 116 -12.50 -6.24 -6.92
CA LEU A 116 -13.88 -6.00 -6.51
C LEU A 116 -13.99 -6.00 -4.99
N LEU A 117 -13.40 -6.98 -4.31
CA LEU A 117 -13.39 -7.03 -2.86
C LEU A 117 -12.69 -5.83 -2.22
N CYS A 118 -11.61 -5.28 -2.80
CA CYS A 118 -11.02 -4.03 -2.35
C CYS A 118 -11.99 -2.84 -2.44
N LYS A 119 -12.77 -2.74 -3.54
CA LYS A 119 -13.82 -1.72 -3.67
C LYS A 119 -14.90 -1.92 -2.61
N LEU A 120 -15.24 -3.17 -2.30
CA LEU A 120 -16.22 -3.51 -1.25
C LEU A 120 -15.73 -2.97 0.09
N LEU A 121 -14.50 -3.32 0.49
CA LEU A 121 -13.92 -2.85 1.75
C LEU A 121 -13.91 -1.33 1.89
N ASN A 122 -13.59 -0.61 0.82
CA ASN A 122 -13.59 0.86 0.84
C ASN A 122 -14.99 1.47 1.02
N SER A 123 -16.04 0.75 0.64
CA SER A 123 -17.44 1.19 0.79
C SER A 123 -18.02 0.91 2.18
N ILE A 124 -17.35 0.07 2.98
CA ILE A 124 -17.84 -0.31 4.31
C ILE A 124 -17.63 0.85 5.30
N GLU A 125 -18.66 1.12 6.11
CA GLU A 125 -18.69 2.22 7.07
C GLU A 125 -17.47 2.21 8.02
N HIS A 126 -16.96 3.42 8.26
CA HIS A 126 -15.84 3.76 9.16
C HIS A 126 -16.03 3.31 10.63
N SER A 127 -17.25 2.89 10.99
CA SER A 127 -17.61 2.38 12.31
C SER A 127 -17.25 0.89 12.48
N ALA A 128 -17.30 0.10 11.41
CA ALA A 128 -17.07 -1.35 11.48
C ALA A 128 -15.59 -1.69 11.73
N SER A 129 -14.67 -0.90 11.17
CA SER A 129 -13.22 -1.01 11.36
C SER A 129 -12.75 -0.87 12.82
N LEU A 130 -13.43 -0.07 13.63
CA LEU A 130 -13.11 0.10 15.06
C LEU A 130 -13.42 -1.15 15.89
N SER A 131 -14.47 -1.87 15.53
CA SER A 131 -14.94 -3.07 16.25
C SER A 131 -14.32 -4.38 15.75
N LEU A 132 -13.47 -4.31 14.72
CA LEU A 132 -12.78 -5.47 14.16
C LEU A 132 -11.68 -5.96 15.12
N ASN A 133 -12.02 -6.96 15.94
CA ASN A 133 -11.01 -7.74 16.67
C ASN A 133 -10.38 -8.78 15.73
N TYR A 134 -9.22 -8.48 15.14
CA TYR A 134 -8.54 -9.34 14.17
C TYR A 134 -7.50 -10.25 14.82
N ASP A 135 -7.31 -11.46 14.29
CA ASP A 135 -6.12 -12.28 14.59
C ASP A 135 -4.94 -11.75 13.77
N TRP A 136 -4.19 -10.83 14.39
CA TRP A 136 -3.06 -10.15 13.75
C TRP A 136 -1.97 -11.12 13.27
N THR A 137 -1.85 -12.29 13.88
CA THR A 137 -0.89 -13.33 13.48
C THR A 137 -1.29 -13.93 12.13
N GLN A 138 -2.58 -14.20 11.96
CA GLN A 138 -3.12 -14.68 10.69
C GLN A 138 -2.98 -13.62 9.60
N LEU A 139 -3.22 -12.35 9.92
CA LEU A 139 -3.03 -11.24 8.98
C LEU A 139 -1.58 -11.14 8.52
N GLU A 140 -0.64 -11.15 9.47
CA GLU A 140 0.80 -11.05 9.20
C GLU A 140 1.25 -12.21 8.31
N THR A 141 0.80 -13.43 8.59
CA THR A 141 1.08 -14.61 7.77
C THR A 141 0.54 -14.45 6.34
N ALA A 142 -0.69 -13.95 6.19
CA ALA A 142 -1.30 -13.71 4.88
C ALA A 142 -0.65 -12.55 4.11
N MET A 143 -0.18 -11.51 4.80
CA MET A 143 0.58 -10.42 4.19
C MET A 143 1.95 -10.92 3.70
N HIS A 144 2.59 -11.83 4.43
CA HIS A 144 3.85 -12.44 4.03
C HIS A 144 3.74 -13.36 2.80
N SER A 145 2.62 -14.05 2.63
CA SER A 145 2.38 -14.90 1.45
C SER A 145 1.90 -14.11 0.23
N GLN A 146 1.52 -12.84 0.41
CA GLN A 146 1.02 -12.03 -0.68
C GLN A 146 2.15 -11.42 -1.50
N HIS A 147 2.18 -11.75 -2.79
CA HIS A 147 3.21 -11.28 -3.71
C HIS A 147 2.82 -10.06 -4.52
N ASP A 148 1.52 -9.72 -4.60
CA ASP A 148 1.01 -8.55 -5.30
C ASP A 148 0.92 -7.32 -4.36
N PRO A 149 1.89 -6.39 -4.45
CA PRO A 149 1.76 -4.96 -4.22
C PRO A 149 0.40 -4.39 -3.79
N LYS A 150 -0.52 -4.42 -4.73
CA LYS A 150 -1.69 -3.55 -4.80
C LYS A 150 -2.62 -3.88 -3.64
N PHE A 151 -2.77 -5.17 -3.37
CA PHE A 151 -3.68 -5.67 -2.35
C PHE A 151 -3.13 -5.47 -0.94
N LEU A 152 -1.80 -5.55 -0.76
CA LEU A 152 -1.16 -5.16 0.50
C LEU A 152 -1.45 -3.69 0.81
N THR A 153 -1.30 -2.79 -0.16
CA THR A 153 -1.61 -1.36 0.01
C THR A 153 -3.08 -1.12 0.33
N TYR A 154 -4.02 -1.85 -0.30
CA TYR A 154 -5.44 -1.74 0.01
C TYR A 154 -5.77 -2.17 1.44
N VAL A 155 -5.32 -3.36 1.83
CA VAL A 155 -5.53 -3.89 3.18
C VAL A 155 -4.92 -2.95 4.21
N TRP A 156 -3.73 -2.43 3.93
CA TRP A 156 -3.08 -1.44 4.78
C TRP A 156 -3.92 -0.18 4.96
N ARG A 157 -4.35 0.46 3.87
CA ARG A 157 -5.17 1.69 3.92
C ARG A 157 -6.49 1.48 4.65
N PHE A 158 -7.05 0.28 4.57
CA PHE A 158 -8.25 -0.08 5.33
C PHE A 158 -7.98 -0.07 6.83
N PHE A 159 -6.88 -0.68 7.27
CA PHE A 159 -6.53 -0.76 8.69
C PHE A 159 -5.87 0.50 9.25
N SER A 160 -5.12 1.28 8.46
CA SER A 160 -4.32 2.42 8.91
C SER A 160 -5.16 3.51 9.57
N LYS A 161 -6.43 3.60 9.19
CA LYS A 161 -7.40 4.53 9.79
C LYS A 161 -7.70 4.24 11.26
N HIS A 162 -7.46 3.03 11.75
CA HIS A 162 -7.97 2.56 13.04
C HIS A 162 -7.00 1.75 13.89
N HIS A 163 -6.07 1.05 13.26
CA HIS A 163 -5.15 0.12 13.91
C HIS A 163 -3.70 0.45 13.59
N GLN A 164 -3.40 1.74 13.42
CA GLN A 164 -2.10 2.22 12.94
C GLN A 164 -0.92 1.66 13.75
N THR A 165 -0.97 1.71 15.09
CA THR A 165 0.12 1.20 15.94
C THR A 165 0.39 -0.28 15.74
N LYS A 166 -0.65 -1.11 15.66
CA LYS A 166 -0.50 -2.56 15.41
C LYS A 166 0.04 -2.85 14.02
N LEU A 167 -0.41 -2.07 13.04
CA LEU A 167 0.08 -2.18 11.69
C LEU A 167 1.56 -1.80 11.63
N GLU A 168 1.97 -0.70 12.25
CA GLU A 168 3.37 -0.30 12.37
C GLU A 168 4.22 -1.43 12.97
N ASP A 169 3.77 -2.06 14.06
CA ASP A 169 4.46 -3.22 14.65
C ASP A 169 4.63 -4.38 13.65
N ILE A 170 3.61 -4.68 12.85
CA ILE A 170 3.69 -5.71 11.80
C ILE A 170 4.67 -5.29 10.69
N LEU A 171 4.65 -4.03 10.28
CA LEU A 171 5.61 -3.53 9.29
C LEU A 171 7.03 -3.61 9.80
N VAL A 172 7.28 -3.23 11.04
CA VAL A 172 8.60 -3.33 11.68
C VAL A 172 9.13 -4.76 11.62
N ARG A 173 8.28 -5.76 11.85
CA ARG A 173 8.65 -7.18 11.78
C ARG A 173 8.82 -7.69 10.35
N THR A 174 8.04 -7.18 9.41
CA THR A 174 8.11 -7.59 8.00
C THR A 174 9.26 -6.92 7.25
N LEU A 175 9.66 -5.69 7.63
CA LEU A 175 10.65 -4.86 6.94
C LEU A 175 11.99 -5.59 6.65
N PRO A 176 12.58 -6.33 7.61
CA PRO A 176 13.86 -7.03 7.40
C PRO A 176 13.79 -8.19 6.41
N ILE A 177 12.60 -8.71 6.12
CA ILE A 177 12.38 -9.92 5.32
C ILE A 177 12.13 -9.57 3.84
N ILE A 178 11.81 -8.31 3.55
CA ILE A 178 11.45 -7.86 2.20
C ILE A 178 12.69 -7.79 1.32
N LYS A 179 12.78 -8.74 0.40
CA LYS A 179 13.80 -8.76 -0.64
C LYS A 179 13.27 -8.30 -2.00
N ASN A 180 11.96 -8.36 -2.21
CA ASN A 180 11.28 -7.99 -3.46
C ASN A 180 9.99 -7.21 -3.09
N ASN A 181 9.78 -6.03 -3.66
CA ASN A 181 8.62 -5.10 -3.51
C ASN A 181 8.89 -3.73 -2.85
N ASP A 182 10.12 -3.20 -2.93
CA ASP A 182 10.51 -1.89 -2.38
C ASP A 182 9.51 -0.76 -2.69
N GLU A 183 9.09 -0.62 -3.94
CA GLU A 183 8.18 0.46 -4.38
C GLU A 183 6.96 0.60 -3.46
N LEU A 184 6.37 -0.52 -3.03
CA LEU A 184 5.11 -0.48 -2.30
C LEU A 184 5.30 -0.26 -0.83
N PHE A 185 6.38 -0.77 -0.27
CA PHE A 185 6.75 -0.38 1.08
C PHE A 185 7.03 1.12 1.15
N LEU A 186 7.69 1.69 0.14
CA LEU A 186 7.85 3.13 0.07
C LEU A 186 6.50 3.84 -0.06
N LEU A 187 5.61 3.40 -0.95
CA LEU A 187 4.26 3.98 -1.09
C LEU A 187 3.44 3.88 0.21
N LEU A 188 3.56 2.77 0.92
CA LEU A 188 2.93 2.57 2.23
C LEU A 188 3.48 3.55 3.26
N LEU A 189 4.81 3.69 3.34
CA LEU A 189 5.48 4.61 4.25
C LEU A 189 5.14 6.08 3.92
N ILE A 190 4.95 6.42 2.65
CA ILE A 190 4.48 7.75 2.20
C ILE A 190 3.08 8.05 2.70
N ASP A 191 2.20 7.04 2.71
CA ASP A 191 0.81 7.18 3.15
C ASP A 191 0.65 7.19 4.68
N LEU A 192 1.71 6.91 5.45
CA LEU A 192 1.66 6.95 6.91
C LEU A 192 1.67 8.38 7.44
N PRO A 193 0.88 8.70 8.48
CA PRO A 193 0.89 10.04 9.07
C PRO A 193 2.15 10.31 9.88
N SER A 194 2.88 9.27 10.30
CA SER A 194 4.22 9.38 10.90
C SER A 194 5.06 8.17 10.53
N ILE A 195 6.35 8.40 10.27
CA ILE A 195 7.35 7.35 10.02
C ILE A 195 8.41 7.30 11.12
N GLN A 196 8.15 7.94 12.27
CA GLN A 196 9.12 8.11 13.36
C GLN A 196 9.71 6.78 13.85
N LEU A 197 8.91 5.72 13.92
CA LEU A 197 9.40 4.40 14.31
C LEU A 197 10.39 3.85 13.28
N PHE A 198 10.10 4.01 11.98
CA PHE A 198 10.90 3.45 10.90
C PHE A 198 12.24 4.16 10.73
N ILE A 199 12.29 5.49 10.86
CA ILE A 199 13.55 6.25 10.74
C ILE A 199 14.58 5.86 11.82
N THR A 200 14.15 5.20 12.90
CA THR A 200 15.06 4.67 13.94
C THR A 200 15.61 3.27 13.61
N MET A 201 15.22 2.68 12.48
CA MET A 201 15.60 1.32 12.10
C MET A 201 16.67 1.31 11.01
N PRO A 202 17.76 0.54 11.15
CA PRO A 202 18.73 0.37 10.08
C PRO A 202 18.13 -0.18 8.77
N SER A 203 17.17 -1.12 8.87
CA SER A 203 16.50 -1.72 7.70
C SER A 203 15.75 -0.71 6.84
N PHE A 204 15.18 0.34 7.44
CA PHE A 204 14.54 1.43 6.71
C PHE A 204 15.55 2.21 5.87
N TRP A 205 16.72 2.52 6.42
CA TRP A 205 17.78 3.22 5.69
C TRP A 205 18.38 2.36 4.59
N TYR A 206 18.53 1.05 4.82
CA TYR A 206 18.92 0.13 3.75
C TYR A 206 17.87 0.03 2.63
N LEU A 207 16.57 0.07 2.96
CA LEU A 207 15.50 0.14 1.97
C LEU A 207 15.64 1.43 1.13
N LEU A 208 15.84 2.59 1.76
CA LEU A 208 16.07 3.85 1.04
C LEU A 208 17.31 3.77 0.15
N GLN A 209 18.43 3.27 0.66
CA GLN A 209 19.67 3.12 -0.11
C GLN A 209 19.49 2.21 -1.33
N ARG A 210 18.84 1.04 -1.15
CA ARG A 210 18.53 0.10 -2.24
C ARG A 210 17.62 0.74 -3.28
N SER A 211 16.58 1.42 -2.82
CA SER A 211 15.59 2.12 -3.66
C SER A 211 16.24 3.21 -4.52
N LEU A 212 17.21 3.95 -3.95
CA LEU A 212 17.93 5.01 -4.65
C LEU A 212 19.07 4.49 -5.53
N GLY A 213 19.68 3.35 -5.20
CA GLY A 213 20.82 2.75 -5.90
C GLY A 213 20.47 1.91 -7.13
N ASP A 214 19.26 1.34 -7.22
CA ASP A 214 18.91 0.41 -8.30
C ASP A 214 18.93 1.09 -9.69
N CYS A 215 19.84 0.67 -10.56
CA CYS A 215 20.08 1.29 -11.87
C CYS A 215 19.28 0.66 -13.03
N THR A 216 18.35 -0.26 -12.75
CA THR A 216 17.53 -0.86 -13.81
C THR A 216 16.48 0.14 -14.32
N SER A 217 16.21 0.15 -15.63
CA SER A 217 15.23 1.07 -16.25
C SER A 217 13.79 0.87 -15.74
N ASN A 218 13.53 -0.24 -15.05
CA ASN A 218 12.21 -0.62 -14.55
C ASN A 218 11.90 -0.09 -13.14
N THR A 219 12.79 0.69 -12.51
CA THR A 219 12.67 1.14 -11.11
C THR A 219 12.54 2.65 -10.93
N ASP A 220 12.20 3.38 -12.00
CA ASP A 220 12.03 4.84 -11.96
C ASP A 220 11.07 5.30 -10.84
N ARG A 221 9.96 4.57 -10.67
CA ARG A 221 8.98 4.89 -9.64
C ARG A 221 9.49 4.61 -8.23
N THR A 222 10.16 3.48 -8.00
CA THR A 222 10.81 3.15 -6.73
C THR A 222 11.78 4.25 -6.30
N ARG A 223 12.60 4.73 -7.23
CA ARG A 223 13.57 5.81 -6.99
C ARG A 223 12.89 7.09 -6.58
N LYS A 224 11.87 7.51 -7.34
CA LYS A 224 11.07 8.70 -7.02
C LYS A 224 10.40 8.60 -5.65
N CYS A 225 9.87 7.43 -5.28
CA CYS A 225 9.27 7.22 -3.96
C CYS A 225 10.33 7.30 -2.84
N GLY A 226 11.50 6.67 -3.04
CA GLY A 226 12.60 6.72 -2.08
C GLY A 226 13.16 8.13 -1.90
N LEU A 227 13.35 8.86 -3.00
CA LEU A 227 13.81 10.25 -2.97
C LEU A 227 12.80 11.16 -2.29
N TYR A 228 11.52 11.01 -2.63
CA TYR A 228 10.44 11.76 -1.99
C TYR A 228 10.41 11.53 -0.48
N LEU A 229 10.44 10.28 -0.02
CA LEU A 229 10.50 9.96 1.41
C LEU A 229 11.72 10.58 2.08
N PHE A 230 12.88 10.52 1.42
CA PHE A 230 14.10 11.08 1.99
C PHE A 230 14.02 12.61 2.11
N GLN A 231 13.50 13.29 1.10
CA GLN A 231 13.22 14.73 1.14
C GLN A 231 12.24 15.07 2.27
N GLN A 232 11.15 14.31 2.42
CA GLN A 232 10.17 14.51 3.49
C GLN A 232 10.81 14.41 4.88
N ILE A 233 11.74 13.47 5.09
CA ILE A 233 12.46 13.35 6.36
C ILE A 233 13.30 14.60 6.64
N LEU A 234 14.02 15.11 5.65
CA LEU A 234 14.93 16.25 5.84
C LEU A 234 14.19 17.57 6.07
N ILE A 235 13.02 17.77 5.46
CA ILE A 235 12.25 19.01 5.62
C ILE A 235 11.39 18.98 6.90
N ASN A 236 11.10 17.81 7.46
CA ASN A 236 10.26 17.70 8.65
C ASN A 236 11.05 18.06 9.93
N ASP A 237 10.62 19.13 10.59
CA ASP A 237 11.20 19.63 11.84
C ASP A 237 11.02 18.67 13.04
N GLU A 238 10.16 17.66 12.94
CA GLU A 238 10.06 16.60 13.96
C GLU A 238 11.27 15.66 13.94
N TYR A 239 11.98 15.58 12.81
CA TYR A 239 13.09 14.65 12.58
C TYR A 239 14.46 15.35 12.59
N LYS A 240 14.63 16.29 13.52
CA LYS A 240 15.86 17.10 13.63
C LYS A 240 17.10 16.34 14.04
N HIS A 241 16.96 15.18 14.67
CA HIS A 241 18.10 14.37 15.07
C HIS A 241 17.84 12.89 14.82
N ILE A 242 18.60 12.32 13.89
CA ILE A 242 18.59 10.89 13.56
C ILE A 242 20.04 10.43 13.52
N GLU A 243 20.42 9.48 14.37
CA GLU A 243 21.73 8.84 14.32
C GLU A 243 21.52 7.32 14.34
N ILE A 244 21.95 6.65 13.28
CA ILE A 244 21.87 5.19 13.18
C ILE A 244 23.24 4.67 12.81
N LYS A 245 23.73 3.69 13.59
CA LYS A 245 25.01 3.04 13.36
C LYS A 245 24.85 1.71 12.63
N GLU A 246 25.81 1.44 11.76
CA GLU A 246 25.97 0.14 11.11
C GLU A 246 26.73 -0.80 12.05
N GLU A 247 26.04 -1.83 12.55
CA GLU A 247 26.55 -2.77 13.56
C GLU A 247 27.88 -3.43 13.16
N LYS A 248 28.08 -3.68 11.86
CA LYS A 248 29.24 -4.43 11.36
C LYS A 248 30.53 -3.62 11.28
N PHE A 249 30.43 -2.32 10.98
CA PHE A 249 31.59 -1.49 10.64
C PHE A 249 31.85 -0.37 11.64
N ASN A 250 31.04 -0.25 12.70
CA ASN A 250 31.09 0.83 13.68
C ASN A 250 31.14 2.22 13.00
N ARG A 251 30.31 2.39 11.97
CA ARG A 251 30.16 3.61 11.17
C ARG A 251 28.73 4.11 11.25
N SER A 252 28.52 5.39 11.03
CA SER A 252 27.17 5.97 10.97
C SER A 252 26.51 5.61 9.63
N LEU A 253 25.45 4.81 9.66
CA LEU A 253 24.62 4.53 8.48
C LEU A 253 23.91 5.79 7.99
N ILE A 254 23.35 6.55 8.94
CA ILE A 254 22.77 7.88 8.72
C ILE A 254 23.07 8.76 9.94
N LEU A 255 23.32 10.04 9.70
CA LEU A 255 23.40 11.07 10.73
C LEU A 255 22.72 12.32 10.17
N ILE A 256 21.55 12.69 10.69
CA ILE A 256 20.82 13.90 10.35
C ILE A 256 20.73 14.74 11.61
N ASP A 257 21.30 15.93 11.55
CA ASP A 257 21.25 16.99 12.55
C ASP A 257 21.46 18.34 11.88
N GLU A 258 21.45 19.42 12.66
CA GLU A 258 21.64 20.78 12.13
C GLU A 258 22.97 20.96 11.37
N THR A 259 24.03 20.22 11.73
CA THR A 259 25.35 20.35 11.09
C THR A 259 25.47 19.51 9.82
N THR A 260 24.75 18.39 9.73
CA THR A 260 24.79 17.43 8.62
C THR A 260 23.65 17.63 7.62
N LYS A 261 22.61 18.43 7.94
CA LYS A 261 21.47 18.68 7.06
C LYS A 261 21.87 19.25 5.69
N GLN A 262 22.88 20.12 5.66
CA GLN A 262 23.40 20.68 4.40
C GLN A 262 24.06 19.60 3.53
N PHE A 263 24.78 18.64 4.14
CA PHE A 263 25.37 17.51 3.44
C PHE A 263 24.30 16.67 2.72
N TRP A 264 23.19 16.36 3.38
CA TRP A 264 22.09 15.60 2.76
C TRP A 264 21.34 16.38 1.69
N THR A 265 21.21 17.69 1.88
CA THR A 265 20.65 18.58 0.86
C THR A 265 21.53 18.57 -0.39
N ASP A 266 22.85 18.66 -0.24
CA ASP A 266 23.79 18.56 -1.36
C ASP A 266 23.79 17.19 -2.02
N PHE A 267 23.63 16.11 -1.24
CA PHE A 267 23.44 14.75 -1.75
C PHE A 267 22.20 14.65 -2.66
N ILE A 268 21.05 15.16 -2.22
CA ILE A 268 19.80 15.12 -2.98
C ILE A 268 19.92 15.92 -4.28
N VAL A 269 20.48 17.13 -4.20
CA VAL A 269 20.69 17.98 -5.38
C VAL A 269 21.61 17.27 -6.39
N LEU A 270 22.68 16.63 -5.93
CA LEU A 270 23.55 15.86 -6.82
C LEU A 270 22.84 14.65 -7.43
N TYR A 271 22.02 13.95 -6.65
CA TYR A 271 21.23 12.81 -7.12
C TYR A 271 20.30 13.24 -8.27
N GLU A 272 19.52 14.31 -8.08
CA GLU A 272 18.60 14.86 -9.08
C GLU A 272 19.33 15.33 -10.34
N MET A 273 20.46 16.06 -10.19
CA MET A 273 21.25 16.52 -11.35
C MET A 273 21.83 15.37 -12.18
N LEU A 274 22.22 14.28 -11.53
CA LEU A 274 22.73 13.07 -12.20
C LEU A 274 21.59 12.29 -12.88
N GLU A 275 20.39 12.34 -12.33
CA GLU A 275 19.19 11.74 -12.91
C GLU A 275 18.72 12.49 -14.16
N ASP A 276 18.69 13.83 -14.11
CA ASP A 276 18.26 14.69 -15.23
C ASP A 276 19.29 14.77 -16.38
N GLY A 277 20.49 14.21 -16.19
CA GLY A 277 21.51 14.16 -17.24
C GLY A 277 22.13 15.52 -17.59
N VAL A 278 22.21 16.45 -16.64
CA VAL A 278 22.70 17.81 -16.90
C VAL A 278 24.23 17.85 -17.02
N VAL A 279 24.75 17.48 -18.19
CA VAL A 279 26.19 17.36 -18.50
C VAL A 279 26.96 18.69 -18.41
N HIS A 280 26.27 19.83 -18.49
CA HIS A 280 26.92 21.16 -18.46
C HIS A 280 27.42 21.60 -17.08
N LEU A 281 27.11 20.84 -16.02
CA LEU A 281 27.44 21.18 -14.63
C LEU A 281 28.61 20.37 -14.05
N ILE A 282 29.42 19.69 -14.87
CA ILE A 282 30.51 18.81 -14.43
C ILE A 282 31.33 19.42 -13.29
N LYS A 283 31.95 20.60 -13.46
CA LYS A 283 32.82 21.21 -12.43
C LYS A 283 32.11 21.48 -11.07
N PRO A 284 30.93 22.12 -11.05
CA PRO A 284 30.13 22.23 -9.83
C PRO A 284 29.79 20.88 -9.17
N LEU A 285 29.53 19.84 -9.96
CA LEU A 285 29.27 18.50 -9.42
C LEU A 285 30.50 17.95 -8.68
N LEU A 286 31.71 18.11 -9.23
CA LEU A 286 32.95 17.56 -8.63
C LEU A 286 33.24 18.16 -7.28
N THR A 287 33.17 19.48 -7.19
CA THR A 287 33.43 20.20 -5.94
C THR A 287 32.42 19.82 -4.86
N LYS A 288 31.18 19.49 -5.23
CA LYS A 288 30.21 18.94 -4.28
C LYS A 288 30.54 17.50 -3.90
N PHE A 289 30.91 16.64 -4.85
CA PHE A 289 31.34 15.26 -4.57
C PHE A 289 32.56 15.20 -3.63
N ASP A 290 33.58 16.00 -3.86
CA ASP A 290 34.77 16.09 -3.00
C ASP A 290 34.42 16.47 -1.57
N ARG A 291 33.51 17.44 -1.42
CA ARG A 291 32.97 17.84 -0.12
C ARG A 291 32.18 16.71 0.54
N LEU A 292 31.31 16.02 -0.20
CA LEU A 292 30.57 14.89 0.34
C LEU A 292 31.50 13.74 0.75
N LEU A 293 32.53 13.43 -0.03
CA LEU A 293 33.51 12.39 0.30
C LEU A 293 34.26 12.76 1.58
N SER A 294 34.81 13.96 1.63
CA SER A 294 35.58 14.45 2.77
C SER A 294 34.73 14.47 4.04
N PHE A 295 33.48 14.96 3.94
CA PHE A 295 32.53 14.97 5.04
C PHE A 295 32.17 13.56 5.51
N SER A 296 31.96 12.62 4.58
CA SER A 296 31.64 11.22 4.92
C SER A 296 32.78 10.53 5.66
N LEU A 297 34.03 10.82 5.28
CA LEU A 297 35.21 10.29 5.97
C LEU A 297 35.39 10.92 7.36
N GLU A 298 35.18 12.23 7.48
CA GLU A 298 35.29 12.96 8.75
C GLU A 298 34.24 12.52 9.78
N HIS A 299 33.01 12.26 9.34
CA HIS A 299 31.88 11.90 10.20
C HIS A 299 31.61 10.39 10.25
N GLU A 300 32.54 9.58 9.73
CA GLU A 300 32.44 8.11 9.66
C GLU A 300 31.12 7.62 9.05
N LEU A 301 30.58 8.34 8.07
CA LEU A 301 29.34 7.98 7.38
C LEU A 301 29.56 6.78 6.45
N SER A 302 28.54 5.95 6.30
CA SER A 302 28.58 4.81 5.40
C SER A 302 28.76 5.27 3.95
N LEU A 303 29.81 4.74 3.31
CA LEU A 303 30.17 5.07 1.93
C LEU A 303 29.14 4.55 0.91
N THR A 304 28.16 3.73 1.33
CA THR A 304 27.08 3.26 0.48
C THR A 304 26.26 4.41 -0.12
N TRP A 305 26.10 5.52 0.61
CA TRP A 305 25.48 6.73 0.07
C TRP A 305 26.28 7.29 -1.12
N LEU A 306 27.60 7.39 -1.01
CA LEU A 306 28.44 7.85 -2.13
C LEU A 306 28.41 6.86 -3.30
N PHE A 307 28.35 5.56 -3.03
CA PHE A 307 28.22 4.54 -4.08
C PHE A 307 26.93 4.69 -4.89
N ILE A 308 25.82 5.12 -4.28
CA ILE A 308 24.57 5.42 -5.01
C ILE A 308 24.82 6.52 -6.04
N LEU A 309 25.48 7.63 -5.65
CA LEU A 309 25.79 8.72 -6.58
C LEU A 309 26.77 8.28 -7.67
N LEU A 310 27.79 7.49 -7.33
CA LEU A 310 28.75 6.95 -8.29
C LEU A 310 28.06 6.02 -9.30
N GLN A 311 27.16 5.14 -8.86
CA GLN A 311 26.38 4.28 -9.73
C GLN A 311 25.54 5.10 -10.72
N ARG A 312 24.87 6.16 -10.25
CA ARG A 312 24.11 7.08 -11.13
C ARG A 312 25.00 7.77 -12.14
N LEU A 313 26.17 8.21 -11.71
CA LEU A 313 27.15 8.83 -12.57
C LEU A 313 27.59 7.86 -13.68
N PHE A 314 27.91 6.61 -13.35
CA PHE A 314 28.30 5.59 -14.34
C PHE A 314 27.14 5.14 -15.25
N ALA A 315 25.91 5.16 -14.76
CA ALA A 315 24.72 4.87 -15.57
C ALA A 315 24.42 5.99 -16.57
N ASN A 316 24.93 7.21 -16.33
CA ASN A 316 24.74 8.33 -17.22
C ASN A 316 25.49 8.10 -18.54
N SER A 317 24.77 8.08 -19.65
CA SER A 317 25.29 7.76 -20.99
C SER A 317 26.29 8.79 -21.55
N SER A 318 26.49 9.90 -20.84
CA SER A 318 27.47 10.92 -21.20
C SER A 318 28.91 10.40 -21.01
N SER A 319 29.51 9.94 -22.11
CA SER A 319 30.91 9.50 -22.22
C SER A 319 31.95 10.40 -21.53
N PRO A 320 31.80 11.75 -21.44
CA PRO A 320 32.73 12.60 -20.69
C PRO A 320 32.63 12.44 -19.17
N LEU A 321 31.43 12.23 -18.62
CA LEU A 321 31.16 12.13 -17.18
C LEU A 321 31.79 10.84 -16.62
N ALA A 322 31.52 9.70 -17.27
CA ALA A 322 32.09 8.41 -16.89
C ALA A 322 33.62 8.38 -16.99
N ARG A 323 34.18 8.92 -18.10
CA ARG A 323 35.65 9.03 -18.25
C ARG A 323 36.27 9.94 -17.20
N TRP A 324 35.57 11.00 -16.83
CA TRP A 324 36.06 11.94 -15.82
C TRP A 324 36.04 11.30 -14.42
N THR A 325 34.97 10.59 -14.06
CA THR A 325 34.86 9.94 -12.74
C THR A 325 35.89 8.85 -12.57
N LEU A 326 36.21 8.09 -13.63
CA LEU A 326 37.34 7.17 -13.59
C LEU A 326 38.65 7.92 -13.29
N ARG A 327 38.91 9.06 -13.95
CA ARG A 327 40.12 9.85 -13.68
C ARG A 327 40.17 10.37 -12.25
N TRP A 328 39.05 10.87 -11.72
CA TRP A 328 39.00 11.33 -10.34
C TRP A 328 39.23 10.19 -9.35
N PHE A 329 38.54 9.06 -9.52
CA PHE A 329 38.65 7.91 -8.62
C PHE A 329 40.05 7.28 -8.60
N PHE A 330 40.81 7.36 -9.70
CA PHE A 330 42.18 6.87 -9.77
C PHE A 330 43.26 7.91 -9.40
N HIS A 331 42.89 9.18 -9.18
CA HIS A 331 43.81 10.26 -8.81
C HIS A 331 43.58 10.85 -7.41
N ALA A 332 42.40 10.67 -6.83
CA ALA A 332 42.13 10.87 -5.40
C ALA A 332 42.66 9.68 -4.60
#